data_AF-A0AAD7FYQ9-F1
#
_entry.id   AF-A0AAD7FYQ9-F1
#
_cell.length_a   1.000
_cell.length_b   1.000
_cell.length_c   1.000
_cell.angle_alpha   90.00
_cell.angle_beta   90.00
_cell.angle_gamma   90.00
#
_symmetry.space_group_name_H-M   'P 1'
#
loop_
_entity.id
_entity.type
_entity.pdbx_description
1 polymer ?
#
loop_
_entity_poly.entity_id
_entity_poly.type
_entity_poly.pdbx_seq_one_letter_code
_entity_poly.pdbx_strand_id
1 'polypeptide(L)'
;MSSSPPPNLTDAEEAALFDQQWQARMALNGSNDEDEDDDQNNNDTRGTIRTHGEMDAPNNGALLSEDLYPYSVEEGRELKRQKNLRSESDADADAFLKISHPARHAFHTQVVALQCRDMLQQLVADANCNYKLPDTLRKTAVDYGHICMLSYNAKYYRNPKDTPAGYLVGNIIAAMRAMGVKDLPPAMETGRVAVLAKVIGKALTDKRFEIKSQVVKSLEGKENPSNIAALTRACIGSATSVKPTAALYQRIAIIRSVAVKNMDAATATSKPGEDSKDKFWPLVDQRLETWRKSLTAPGALQGMYAKTYDEDVAKYGAPDAGIAVTAMKDVESWLVTLSGAMEK
;
A
#
# COMPACT_ATOMS: atom_id res chain seq x y z
N MET A 1 -49.98 -3.92 6.53
CA MET A 1 -49.52 -3.48 5.20
C MET A 1 -48.03 -3.69 5.19
N SER A 2 -47.52 -4.46 4.23
CA SER A 2 -46.10 -4.83 4.11
C SER A 2 -45.32 -3.62 3.59
N SER A 3 -44.40 -3.07 4.39
CA SER A 3 -43.39 -2.11 3.96
C SER A 3 -42.22 -2.89 3.32
N SER A 4 -41.68 -2.34 2.24
CA SER A 4 -40.48 -2.86 1.57
C SER A 4 -39.24 -2.12 2.07
N PRO A 5 -38.06 -2.77 2.15
CA PRO A 5 -36.81 -2.14 2.54
C PRO A 5 -36.46 -0.94 1.65
N PRO A 6 -35.82 0.11 2.20
CA PRO A 6 -35.27 1.18 1.39
C PRO A 6 -34.10 0.67 0.52
N PRO A 7 -33.88 1.29 -0.66
CA PRO A 7 -32.77 0.93 -1.54
C PRO A 7 -31.42 1.30 -0.89
N ASN A 8 -30.42 0.41 -1.02
CA ASN A 8 -29.04 0.69 -0.65
C ASN A 8 -28.51 1.90 -1.44
N LEU A 9 -28.16 2.97 -0.73
CA LEU A 9 -27.44 4.11 -1.30
C LEU A 9 -26.01 3.70 -1.64
N THR A 10 -25.46 4.33 -2.66
CA THR A 10 -24.06 4.19 -3.04
C THR A 10 -23.16 5.06 -2.14
N ASP A 11 -21.89 4.69 -1.97
CA ASP A 11 -20.91 5.47 -1.20
C ASP A 11 -20.82 6.96 -1.63
N ALA A 12 -21.14 7.25 -2.90
CA ALA A 12 -21.18 8.61 -3.44
C ALA A 12 -22.42 9.40 -2.97
N GLU A 13 -23.55 8.71 -2.80
CA GLU A 13 -24.78 9.28 -2.25
C GLU A 13 -24.64 9.47 -0.74
N GLU A 14 -23.93 8.60 -0.02
CA GLU A 14 -23.61 8.80 1.41
C GLU A 14 -22.70 10.03 1.63
N ALA A 15 -21.70 10.22 0.76
CA ALA A 15 -20.80 11.38 0.85
C ALA A 15 -21.51 12.71 0.52
N ALA A 16 -22.41 12.70 -0.47
CA ALA A 16 -23.23 13.86 -0.82
C ALA A 16 -24.27 14.17 0.28
N LEU A 17 -24.85 13.13 0.87
CA LEU A 17 -25.77 13.24 1.99
C LEU A 17 -25.06 13.78 3.23
N PHE A 18 -23.81 13.39 3.49
CA PHE A 18 -22.99 13.95 4.58
C PHE A 18 -22.66 15.43 4.38
N ASP A 19 -22.28 15.85 3.17
CA ASP A 19 -21.98 17.26 2.85
C ASP A 19 -23.26 18.12 2.92
N GLN A 20 -24.40 17.57 2.48
CA GLN A 20 -25.72 18.18 2.63
C GLN A 20 -26.18 18.24 4.09
N GLN A 21 -25.94 17.19 4.90
CA GLN A 21 -26.23 17.15 6.33
C GLN A 21 -25.34 18.08 7.15
N TRP A 22 -24.10 18.29 6.72
CA TRP A 22 -23.19 19.29 7.28
C TRP A 22 -23.69 20.72 6.99
N GLN A 23 -24.14 20.99 5.76
CA GLN A 23 -24.78 22.28 5.43
C GLN A 23 -26.16 22.46 6.09
N ALA A 24 -26.91 21.37 6.28
CA ALA A 24 -28.20 21.38 6.97
C ALA A 24 -28.07 21.53 8.50
N ARG A 25 -27.03 20.93 9.13
CA ARG A 25 -26.68 21.16 10.54
C ARG A 25 -26.28 22.60 10.84
N MET A 26 -25.81 23.32 9.83
CA MET A 26 -25.57 24.77 9.90
C MET A 26 -26.84 25.61 9.71
N ALA A 27 -27.95 25.01 9.26
CA ALA A 27 -29.18 25.72 8.91
C ALA A 27 -30.36 25.49 9.90
N LEU A 28 -30.39 24.40 10.67
CA LEU A 28 -31.52 23.98 11.52
C LEU A 28 -30.92 23.15 12.70
N ASN A 29 -31.01 23.40 14.01
CA ASN A 29 -31.87 24.21 14.88
C ASN A 29 -33.39 24.16 14.60
N GLY A 30 -33.84 23.10 13.94
CA GLY A 30 -35.26 22.86 13.72
C GLY A 30 -35.53 21.39 13.42
N SER A 31 -35.92 20.67 14.47
CA SER A 31 -36.85 19.51 14.54
C SER A 31 -36.67 18.30 13.61
N ASN A 32 -36.48 17.11 14.25
CA ASN A 32 -37.36 15.91 14.26
C ASN A 32 -38.02 15.44 12.94
N ASP A 33 -38.17 14.15 12.59
CA ASP A 33 -38.21 12.87 13.32
C ASP A 33 -38.09 11.69 12.30
N GLU A 34 -37.68 10.50 12.78
CA GLU A 34 -38.16 9.10 12.49
C GLU A 34 -38.24 8.57 11.02
N ASP A 35 -38.10 7.29 10.64
CA ASP A 35 -37.76 5.99 11.26
C ASP A 35 -37.66 4.90 10.15
N GLU A 36 -37.05 3.76 10.50
CA GLU A 36 -37.36 2.34 10.14
C GLU A 36 -37.07 1.68 8.75
N ASP A 37 -36.15 0.69 8.81
CA ASP A 37 -36.28 -0.79 8.62
C ASP A 37 -36.28 -1.58 7.27
N ASP A 38 -35.51 -2.68 7.38
CA ASP A 38 -35.69 -4.10 6.98
C ASP A 38 -35.78 -4.58 5.52
N ASP A 39 -34.81 -5.43 5.10
CA ASP A 39 -34.92 -6.92 5.03
C ASP A 39 -34.21 -7.65 3.84
N GLN A 40 -33.45 -8.68 4.22
CA GLN A 40 -33.25 -10.06 3.68
C GLN A 40 -33.25 -10.44 2.16
N ASN A 41 -32.23 -11.27 1.81
CA ASN A 41 -32.30 -12.72 1.43
C ASN A 41 -31.77 -13.19 0.05
N ASN A 42 -30.97 -14.28 0.11
CA ASN A 42 -30.77 -15.44 -0.82
C ASN A 42 -30.47 -15.19 -2.32
N ASN A 43 -29.78 -16.03 -3.11
CA ASN A 43 -29.58 -17.48 -3.09
C ASN A 43 -28.42 -17.93 -4.03
N ASP A 44 -28.02 -19.19 -3.84
CA ASP A 44 -27.26 -20.16 -4.68
C ASP A 44 -26.98 -19.89 -6.18
N THR A 45 -25.80 -20.33 -6.69
CA THR A 45 -25.65 -21.62 -7.42
C THR A 45 -24.21 -21.96 -7.87
N ARG A 46 -23.92 -23.28 -7.87
CA ARG A 46 -22.71 -24.00 -8.28
C ARG A 46 -22.47 -24.04 -9.80
N GLY A 47 -21.21 -24.22 -10.20
CA GLY A 47 -20.82 -24.77 -11.51
C GLY A 47 -19.48 -25.52 -11.45
N THR A 48 -19.51 -26.83 -11.71
CA THR A 48 -18.37 -27.76 -11.72
C THR A 48 -17.91 -28.00 -13.17
N ILE A 49 -16.60 -28.04 -13.44
CA ILE A 49 -16.03 -28.44 -14.74
C ILE A 49 -15.32 -29.80 -14.60
N ARG A 50 -15.71 -30.77 -15.44
CA ARG A 50 -14.95 -31.99 -15.79
C ARG A 50 -14.75 -31.99 -17.31
N THR A 51 -13.60 -32.44 -17.79
CA THR A 51 -13.50 -33.59 -18.71
C THR A 51 -12.05 -33.95 -19.05
N HIS A 52 -11.84 -35.26 -19.13
CA HIS A 52 -10.67 -36.03 -19.59
C HIS A 52 -10.41 -35.89 -21.09
N GLY A 53 -9.20 -36.28 -21.51
CA GLY A 53 -8.89 -36.57 -22.92
C GLY A 53 -7.45 -37.06 -23.12
N GLU A 54 -7.17 -38.27 -22.65
CA GLU A 54 -5.97 -39.07 -22.92
C GLU A 54 -6.11 -39.68 -24.33
N MET A 55 -5.08 -39.58 -25.17
CA MET A 55 -5.05 -40.24 -26.49
C MET A 55 -3.69 -40.88 -26.74
N ASP A 56 -3.77 -42.15 -27.13
CA ASP A 56 -2.73 -43.15 -27.27
C ASP A 56 -1.67 -42.85 -28.35
N ALA A 57 -0.48 -43.38 -28.08
CA ALA A 57 0.65 -43.44 -29.00
C ALA A 57 0.50 -44.57 -30.02
N PRO A 58 0.90 -44.37 -31.29
CA PRO A 58 1.25 -45.46 -32.18
C PRO A 58 2.76 -45.65 -32.26
N ASN A 59 3.13 -46.88 -31.89
CA ASN A 59 4.35 -47.60 -32.15
C ASN A 59 4.68 -47.62 -33.65
N ASN A 60 5.84 -47.11 -34.06
CA ASN A 60 6.41 -47.34 -35.38
C ASN A 60 7.92 -47.57 -35.26
N GLY A 61 8.30 -48.85 -35.27
CA GLY A 61 9.67 -49.28 -35.46
C GLY A 61 10.09 -49.09 -36.92
N ALA A 62 11.05 -48.19 -37.15
CA ALA A 62 11.98 -48.18 -38.28
C ALA A 62 12.85 -46.90 -38.21
N LEU A 63 13.66 -46.73 -37.17
CA LEU A 63 14.64 -45.63 -37.05
C LEU A 63 15.79 -46.07 -36.13
N LEU A 64 16.55 -47.08 -36.53
CA LEU A 64 17.78 -47.46 -35.84
C LEU A 64 18.87 -47.79 -36.86
N SER A 65 19.43 -46.77 -37.52
CA SER A 65 20.78 -46.89 -38.10
C SER A 65 21.49 -45.57 -38.48
N GLU A 66 21.02 -44.39 -38.05
CA GLU A 66 21.77 -43.12 -38.25
C GLU A 66 22.58 -42.67 -37.02
N ASP A 67 22.33 -43.25 -35.85
CA ASP A 67 22.95 -42.85 -34.57
C ASP A 67 24.31 -43.50 -34.27
N LEU A 68 24.89 -44.29 -35.18
CA LEU A 68 26.17 -44.99 -34.95
C LEU A 68 27.40 -44.26 -35.49
N TYR A 69 27.24 -43.12 -36.17
CA TYR A 69 28.39 -42.34 -36.61
C TYR A 69 28.84 -41.38 -35.50
N PRO A 70 30.13 -41.40 -35.12
CA PRO A 70 30.66 -40.45 -34.15
C PRO A 70 30.39 -39.04 -34.66
N TYR A 71 29.74 -38.25 -33.82
CA TYR A 71 29.35 -36.88 -34.13
C TYR A 71 30.60 -36.08 -34.49
N SER A 72 30.62 -35.51 -35.70
CA SER A 72 31.84 -34.88 -36.20
C SER A 72 32.14 -33.59 -35.44
N VAL A 73 33.42 -33.29 -35.26
CA VAL A 73 33.86 -32.03 -34.62
C VAL A 73 33.32 -30.80 -35.38
N GLU A 74 33.14 -30.92 -36.69
CA GLU A 74 32.64 -29.84 -37.54
C GLU A 74 31.14 -29.58 -37.33
N GLU A 75 30.32 -30.64 -37.25
CA GLU A 75 28.90 -30.51 -36.89
C GLU A 75 28.73 -29.95 -35.47
N GLY A 76 29.61 -30.34 -34.53
CA GLY A 76 29.61 -29.78 -33.18
C GLY A 76 29.94 -28.30 -33.14
N ARG A 77 30.92 -27.86 -33.93
CA ARG A 77 31.25 -26.43 -34.06
C ARG A 77 30.11 -25.64 -34.69
N GLU A 78 29.41 -26.21 -35.66
CA GLU A 78 28.26 -25.56 -36.28
C GLU A 78 27.09 -25.41 -35.30
N LEU A 79 26.80 -26.45 -34.52
CA LEU A 79 25.78 -26.37 -33.47
C LEU A 79 26.12 -25.32 -32.41
N LYS A 80 27.41 -25.19 -32.03
CA LYS A 80 27.86 -24.13 -31.12
C LYS A 80 27.60 -22.74 -31.67
N ARG A 81 27.90 -22.49 -32.96
CA ARG A 81 27.69 -21.18 -33.60
C ARG A 81 26.23 -20.73 -33.60
N GLN A 82 25.31 -21.69 -33.62
CA GLN A 82 23.86 -21.42 -33.54
C GLN A 82 23.40 -21.03 -32.13
N LYS A 83 24.28 -21.10 -31.13
CA LYS A 83 23.97 -20.83 -29.73
C LYS A 83 24.82 -19.67 -29.21
N ASN A 84 24.19 -18.77 -28.45
CA ASN A 84 24.88 -17.66 -27.81
C ASN A 84 25.54 -18.14 -26.51
N LEU A 85 26.71 -18.77 -26.63
CA LEU A 85 27.53 -19.20 -25.50
C LEU A 85 28.53 -18.12 -25.09
N ARG A 86 28.81 -18.02 -23.78
CA ARG A 86 29.94 -17.24 -23.25
C ARG A 86 31.25 -17.93 -23.54
N SER A 87 32.36 -17.20 -23.49
CA SER A 87 33.71 -17.71 -23.79
C SER A 87 34.09 -18.96 -22.98
N GLU A 88 33.71 -19.02 -21.69
CA GLU A 88 33.97 -20.17 -20.83
C GLU A 88 33.13 -21.39 -21.23
N SER A 89 31.84 -21.19 -21.50
CA SER A 89 30.93 -22.23 -22.00
C SER A 89 31.30 -22.73 -23.40
N ASP A 90 31.83 -21.84 -24.24
CA ASP A 90 32.34 -22.20 -25.56
C ASP A 90 33.58 -23.11 -25.44
N ALA A 91 34.49 -22.79 -24.52
CA ALA A 91 35.67 -23.61 -24.24
C ALA A 91 35.30 -24.98 -23.65
N ASP A 92 34.32 -25.03 -22.75
CA ASP A 92 33.80 -26.28 -22.16
C ASP A 92 33.17 -27.19 -23.24
N ALA A 93 32.42 -26.61 -24.17
CA ALA A 93 31.84 -27.35 -25.28
C ALA A 93 32.93 -27.93 -26.21
N ASP A 94 33.99 -27.18 -26.49
CA ASP A 94 35.14 -27.68 -27.27
C ASP A 94 35.91 -28.78 -26.54
N ALA A 95 36.08 -28.66 -25.23
CA ALA A 95 36.71 -29.69 -24.41
C ALA A 95 35.89 -31.00 -24.47
N PHE A 96 34.57 -30.90 -24.37
CA PHE A 96 33.67 -32.05 -24.45
C PHE A 96 33.71 -32.75 -25.82
N LEU A 97 33.73 -31.98 -26.92
CA LEU A 97 33.91 -32.54 -28.27
C LEU A 97 35.22 -33.31 -28.43
N LYS A 98 36.31 -32.82 -27.82
CA LYS A 98 37.65 -33.41 -27.95
C LYS A 98 37.84 -34.66 -27.09
N ILE A 99 37.23 -34.71 -25.91
CA ILE A 99 37.48 -35.78 -24.93
C ILE A 99 36.59 -37.00 -25.19
N SER A 100 35.35 -36.80 -25.63
CA SER A 100 34.32 -37.84 -25.48
C SER A 100 33.78 -38.44 -26.78
N HIS A 101 34.15 -37.92 -27.97
CA HIS A 101 33.50 -38.26 -29.25
C HIS A 101 32.00 -38.52 -29.09
N PRO A 102 31.28 -37.57 -28.46
CA PRO A 102 29.95 -37.84 -27.93
C PRO A 102 28.99 -38.19 -29.06
N ALA A 103 27.97 -39.01 -28.77
CA ALA A 103 26.83 -39.11 -29.66
C ALA A 103 26.19 -37.72 -29.83
N ARG A 104 25.60 -37.46 -31.01
CA ARG A 104 25.01 -36.15 -31.37
C ARG A 104 24.06 -35.61 -30.30
N HIS A 105 23.20 -36.47 -29.76
CA HIS A 105 22.24 -36.10 -28.70
C HIS A 105 22.93 -35.65 -27.41
N ALA A 106 24.05 -36.29 -27.04
CA ALA A 106 24.79 -35.98 -25.82
C ALA A 106 25.48 -34.62 -25.95
N PHE A 107 26.06 -34.32 -27.11
CA PHE A 107 26.62 -32.99 -27.37
C PHE A 107 25.55 -31.91 -27.38
N HIS A 108 24.41 -32.14 -28.04
CA HIS A 108 23.31 -31.19 -28.05
C HIS A 108 22.80 -30.88 -26.63
N THR A 109 22.65 -31.92 -25.79
CA THR A 109 22.26 -31.76 -24.39
C THR A 109 23.28 -30.94 -23.61
N GLN A 110 24.57 -31.20 -23.81
CA GLN A 110 25.64 -30.46 -23.16
C GLN A 110 25.64 -28.97 -23.55
N VAL A 111 25.50 -28.66 -24.84
CA VAL A 111 25.43 -27.28 -25.33
C VAL A 111 24.21 -26.55 -24.77
N VAL A 112 23.04 -27.20 -24.69
CA VAL A 112 21.84 -26.62 -24.06
C VAL A 112 22.07 -26.38 -22.57
N ALA A 113 22.69 -27.32 -21.86
CA ALA A 113 23.00 -27.16 -20.44
C ALA A 113 23.95 -25.96 -20.19
N LEU A 114 24.96 -25.79 -21.05
CA LEU A 114 25.88 -24.66 -21.02
C LEU A 114 25.18 -23.33 -21.32
N GLN A 115 24.27 -23.31 -22.30
CA GLN A 115 23.43 -22.14 -22.58
C GLN A 115 22.55 -21.78 -21.37
N CYS A 116 21.91 -22.77 -20.73
CA CYS A 116 21.14 -22.57 -19.52
C CYS A 116 22.01 -22.02 -18.38
N ARG A 117 23.24 -22.54 -18.21
CA ARG A 117 24.22 -22.02 -17.23
C ARG A 117 24.53 -20.55 -17.49
N ASP A 118 24.82 -20.18 -18.73
CA ASP A 118 25.14 -18.80 -19.11
C ASP A 118 23.95 -17.87 -18.87
N MET A 119 22.73 -18.30 -19.22
CA MET A 119 21.50 -17.56 -18.95
C MET A 119 21.29 -17.37 -17.44
N LEU A 120 21.49 -18.41 -16.63
CA LEU A 120 21.38 -18.33 -15.17
C LEU A 120 22.44 -17.41 -14.58
N GLN A 121 23.69 -17.48 -15.04
CA GLN A 121 24.75 -16.57 -14.60
C GLN A 121 24.47 -15.12 -14.99
N GLN A 122 23.92 -14.88 -16.18
CA GLN A 122 23.46 -13.56 -16.60
C GLN A 122 22.33 -13.07 -15.69
N LEU A 123 21.35 -13.91 -15.40
CA LEU A 123 20.26 -13.58 -14.47
C LEU A 123 20.78 -13.29 -13.05
N VAL A 124 21.82 -13.99 -12.58
CA VAL A 124 22.47 -13.71 -11.29
C VAL A 124 23.24 -12.39 -11.34
N ALA A 125 23.96 -12.10 -12.43
CA ALA A 125 24.65 -10.83 -12.62
C ALA A 125 23.65 -9.65 -12.70
N ASP A 126 22.51 -9.85 -13.36
CA ASP A 126 21.41 -8.89 -13.46
C ASP A 126 20.63 -8.78 -12.14
N ALA A 127 20.49 -9.86 -11.37
CA ALA A 127 19.95 -9.82 -10.01
C ALA A 127 20.90 -9.06 -9.05
N ASN A 128 22.21 -9.14 -9.30
CA ASN A 128 23.23 -8.34 -8.61
C ASN A 128 23.29 -6.89 -9.12
N CYS A 129 22.68 -6.58 -10.28
CA CYS A 129 22.36 -5.20 -10.63
C CYS A 129 21.23 -4.74 -9.71
N ASN A 130 21.62 -4.09 -8.60
CA ASN A 130 20.71 -3.45 -7.65
C ASN A 130 19.67 -2.61 -8.40
N TYR A 131 18.47 -3.16 -8.60
CA TYR A 131 17.39 -2.46 -9.24
C TYR A 131 17.15 -1.14 -8.51
N LYS A 132 17.21 -0.03 -9.25
CA LYS A 132 16.92 1.31 -8.75
C LYS A 132 15.61 1.77 -9.38
N LEU A 133 14.68 2.22 -8.54
CA LEU A 133 13.49 2.92 -9.01
C LEU A 133 13.92 4.18 -9.76
N PRO A 134 13.24 4.51 -10.86
CA PRO A 134 13.34 5.84 -11.48
C PRO A 134 13.13 6.93 -10.44
N ASP A 135 13.91 8.02 -10.52
CA ASP A 135 13.86 9.09 -9.52
C ASP A 135 12.49 9.77 -9.44
N THR A 136 11.78 9.86 -10.57
CA THR A 136 10.40 10.34 -10.65
C THR A 136 9.47 9.45 -9.83
N LEU A 137 9.46 8.13 -10.08
CA LEU A 137 8.64 7.18 -9.34
C LEU A 137 8.99 7.16 -7.85
N ARG A 138 10.29 7.28 -7.51
CA ARG A 138 10.73 7.37 -6.11
C ARG A 138 10.11 8.58 -5.41
N LYS A 139 10.13 9.76 -6.03
CA LYS A 139 9.52 10.98 -5.48
C LYS A 139 8.01 10.81 -5.33
N THR A 140 7.33 10.34 -6.38
CA THR A 140 5.89 10.05 -6.33
C THR A 140 5.53 9.08 -5.20
N ALA A 141 6.31 8.01 -5.02
CA ALA A 141 6.08 7.03 -3.96
C ALA A 141 6.25 7.63 -2.55
N VAL A 142 7.20 8.56 -2.38
CA VAL A 142 7.38 9.31 -1.12
C VAL A 142 6.18 10.22 -0.87
N ASP A 143 5.74 10.98 -1.87
CA ASP A 143 4.59 11.89 -1.76
C ASP A 143 3.32 11.12 -1.38
N TYR A 144 3.06 10.00 -2.05
CA TYR A 144 1.92 9.13 -1.73
C TYR A 144 2.00 8.59 -0.30
N GLY A 145 3.19 8.18 0.15
CA GLY A 145 3.40 7.77 1.54
C GLY A 145 3.09 8.89 2.54
N HIS A 146 3.56 10.11 2.27
CA HIS A 146 3.29 11.27 3.12
C HIS A 146 1.80 11.63 3.17
N ILE A 147 1.13 11.63 2.02
CA ILE A 147 -0.29 11.96 1.90
C ILE A 147 -1.15 10.94 2.62
N CYS A 148 -0.81 9.64 2.53
CA CYS A 148 -1.53 8.60 3.26
C CYS A 148 -1.51 8.81 4.77
N MET A 149 -0.40 9.32 5.31
CA MET A 149 -0.28 9.68 6.73
C MET A 149 -1.12 10.90 7.12
N LEU A 150 -1.53 11.70 6.14
CA LEU A 150 -2.41 12.87 6.30
C LEU A 150 -3.84 12.56 5.83
N SER A 151 -4.15 11.32 5.47
CA SER A 151 -5.50 10.94 5.06
C SER A 151 -6.44 10.99 6.24
N TYR A 152 -7.59 11.66 6.03
CA TYR A 152 -8.66 11.69 7.03
C TYR A 152 -9.41 10.35 7.14
N ASN A 153 -9.24 9.44 6.18
CA ASN A 153 -9.85 8.11 6.18
C ASN A 153 -8.92 7.00 6.67
N ALA A 154 -7.69 7.33 7.08
CA ALA A 154 -6.73 6.33 7.53
C ALA A 154 -7.30 5.44 8.65
N LYS A 155 -7.44 4.14 8.36
CA LYS A 155 -7.88 3.16 9.35
C LYS A 155 -6.82 2.99 10.44
N TYR A 156 -5.59 2.81 10.00
CA TYR A 156 -4.42 2.63 10.85
C TYR A 156 -3.25 3.45 10.28
N TYR A 157 -2.44 3.99 11.18
CA TYR A 157 -1.19 4.66 10.83
C TYR A 157 0.01 3.70 10.87
N ARG A 158 -0.15 2.53 11.50
CA ARG A 158 0.79 1.41 11.48
C ARG A 158 0.08 0.14 10.98
N ASN A 159 0.84 -0.79 10.41
CA ASN A 159 0.31 -2.13 10.11
C ASN A 159 -0.20 -2.81 11.39
N PRO A 160 -1.49 -3.17 11.48
CA PRO A 160 -2.01 -3.98 12.57
C PRO A 160 -1.31 -5.34 12.64
N LYS A 161 -1.26 -5.94 13.84
CA LYS A 161 -0.66 -7.27 14.04
C LYS A 161 -1.40 -8.37 13.26
N ASP A 162 -2.70 -8.21 13.11
CA ASP A 162 -3.59 -9.22 12.49
C ASP A 162 -3.74 -9.01 10.97
N THR A 163 -2.94 -8.12 10.38
CA THR A 163 -2.90 -7.89 8.94
C THR A 163 -1.62 -8.42 8.32
N PRO A 164 -1.61 -8.79 7.02
CA PRO A 164 -0.40 -9.17 6.32
C PRO A 164 0.69 -8.11 6.44
N ALA A 165 1.95 -8.55 6.57
CA ALA A 165 3.08 -7.64 6.63
C ALA A 165 3.08 -6.71 5.40
N GLY A 166 3.10 -5.40 5.65
CA GLY A 166 3.06 -4.41 4.58
C GLY A 166 1.67 -4.05 4.09
N TYR A 167 0.58 -4.41 4.80
CA TYR A 167 -0.80 -4.07 4.44
C TYR A 167 -0.97 -2.62 3.95
N LEU A 168 -0.53 -1.64 4.76
CA LEU A 168 -0.64 -0.22 4.41
C LEU A 168 0.13 0.11 3.12
N VAL A 169 1.32 -0.43 2.97
CA VAL A 169 2.16 -0.24 1.78
C VAL A 169 1.52 -0.90 0.56
N GLY A 170 0.90 -2.06 0.73
CA GLY A 170 0.14 -2.77 -0.30
C GLY A 170 -1.04 -1.95 -0.80
N ASN A 171 -1.83 -1.36 0.10
CA ASN A 171 -2.95 -0.49 -0.26
C ASN A 171 -2.48 0.74 -1.06
N ILE A 172 -1.36 1.34 -0.67
CA ILE A 172 -0.77 2.47 -1.41
C ILE A 172 -0.33 2.04 -2.81
N ILE A 173 0.37 0.92 -2.96
CA ILE A 173 0.80 0.42 -4.27
C ILE A 173 -0.43 0.09 -5.14
N ALA A 174 -1.47 -0.52 -4.57
CA ALA A 174 -2.72 -0.80 -5.26
C ALA A 174 -3.39 0.48 -5.75
N ALA A 175 -3.45 1.52 -4.91
CA ALA A 175 -3.97 2.83 -5.27
C ALA A 175 -3.15 3.49 -6.39
N MET A 176 -1.81 3.46 -6.30
CA MET A 176 -0.92 3.98 -7.35
C MET A 176 -1.16 3.28 -8.69
N ARG A 177 -1.39 1.95 -8.69
CA ARG A 177 -1.74 1.19 -9.89
C ARG A 177 -3.11 1.59 -10.45
N ALA A 178 -4.12 1.70 -9.59
CA ALA A 178 -5.47 2.10 -9.98
C ALA A 178 -5.50 3.51 -10.59
N MET A 179 -4.63 4.41 -10.11
CA MET A 179 -4.45 5.76 -10.66
C MET A 179 -3.55 5.82 -11.90
N GLY A 180 -3.02 4.70 -12.36
CA GLY A 180 -2.19 4.66 -13.57
C GLY A 180 -0.84 5.37 -13.43
N VAL A 181 -0.23 5.36 -12.24
CA VAL A 181 1.12 5.93 -12.04
C VAL A 181 2.10 5.20 -12.96
N LYS A 182 2.86 5.97 -13.75
CA LYS A 182 3.81 5.46 -14.73
C LYS A 182 4.99 4.75 -14.06
N ASP A 183 5.63 3.85 -14.79
CA ASP A 183 6.85 3.13 -14.42
C ASP A 183 6.74 2.22 -13.18
N LEU A 184 5.52 1.94 -12.71
CA LEU A 184 5.31 1.00 -11.61
C LEU A 184 5.75 -0.41 -12.00
N PRO A 185 6.48 -1.12 -11.11
CA PRO A 185 6.84 -2.51 -11.35
C PRO A 185 5.56 -3.39 -11.41
N PRO A 186 5.47 -4.32 -12.38
CA PRO A 186 4.41 -5.31 -12.47
C PRO A 186 4.25 -6.09 -11.15
N ALA A 187 3.02 -6.50 -10.83
CA ALA A 187 2.72 -7.19 -9.57
C ALA A 187 3.50 -8.51 -9.39
N MET A 188 3.79 -9.19 -10.49
CA MET A 188 4.58 -10.42 -10.55
C MET A 188 6.08 -10.22 -10.27
N GLU A 189 6.61 -9.00 -10.42
CA GLU A 189 8.03 -8.70 -10.16
C GLU A 189 8.27 -8.41 -8.66
N THR A 190 8.10 -9.43 -7.83
CA THR A 190 8.12 -9.33 -6.36
C THR A 190 9.36 -8.61 -5.81
N GLY A 191 10.54 -8.85 -6.39
CA GLY A 191 11.78 -8.16 -6.01
C GLY A 191 11.74 -6.64 -6.24
N ARG A 192 11.23 -6.21 -7.40
CA ARG A 192 11.13 -4.77 -7.72
C ARG A 192 10.02 -4.09 -6.93
N VAL A 193 8.90 -4.79 -6.73
CA VAL A 193 7.82 -4.35 -5.84
C VAL A 193 8.32 -4.19 -4.41
N ALA A 194 9.20 -5.07 -3.92
CA ALA A 194 9.81 -4.95 -2.59
C ALA A 194 10.68 -3.68 -2.45
N VAL A 195 11.40 -3.28 -3.50
CA VAL A 195 12.18 -2.02 -3.51
C VAL A 195 11.24 -0.80 -3.40
N LEU A 196 10.14 -0.79 -4.15
CA LEU A 196 9.10 0.25 -4.04
C LEU A 196 8.47 0.27 -2.65
N ALA A 197 8.10 -0.90 -2.12
CA ALA A 197 7.52 -1.05 -0.80
C ALA A 197 8.45 -0.50 0.30
N LYS A 198 9.76 -0.71 0.17
CA LYS A 198 10.76 -0.14 1.10
C LYS A 198 10.78 1.38 1.08
N VAL A 199 10.67 2.01 -0.09
CA VAL A 199 10.61 3.48 -0.23
C VAL A 199 9.36 4.03 0.44
N ILE A 200 8.18 3.47 0.14
CA ILE A 200 6.91 3.88 0.74
C ILE A 200 6.94 3.65 2.27
N GLY A 201 7.42 2.49 2.71
CA GLY A 201 7.54 2.15 4.14
C GLY A 201 8.43 3.14 4.91
N LYS A 202 9.52 3.60 4.28
CA LYS A 202 10.36 4.66 4.85
C LYS A 202 9.60 5.99 4.92
N ALA A 203 8.95 6.42 3.84
CA ALA A 203 8.18 7.67 3.80
C ALA A 203 7.07 7.71 4.87
N LEU A 204 6.35 6.59 5.06
CA LEU A 204 5.36 6.45 6.13
C LEU A 204 5.99 6.60 7.53
N THR A 205 7.18 6.03 7.73
CA THR A 205 7.91 6.10 9.01
C THR A 205 8.41 7.51 9.29
N ASP A 206 9.01 8.15 8.30
CA ASP A 206 9.51 9.52 8.40
C ASP A 206 8.36 10.49 8.70
N LYS A 207 7.24 10.39 7.97
CA LYS A 207 6.09 11.28 8.17
C LYS A 207 5.39 11.06 9.51
N ARG A 208 5.31 9.80 9.98
CA ARG A 208 4.89 9.52 11.37
C ARG A 208 5.80 10.22 12.39
N PHE A 209 7.10 10.15 12.21
CA PHE A 209 8.02 10.82 13.13
C PHE A 209 7.84 12.34 13.10
N GLU A 210 7.69 12.93 11.91
CA GLU A 210 7.44 14.35 11.72
C GLU A 210 6.14 14.80 12.40
N ILE A 211 5.00 14.14 12.11
CA ILE A 211 3.70 14.47 12.71
C ILE A 211 3.78 14.39 14.24
N LYS A 212 4.35 13.30 14.78
CA LYS A 212 4.53 13.14 16.22
C LYS A 212 5.38 14.28 16.80
N SER A 213 6.48 14.64 16.14
CA SER A 213 7.36 15.73 16.59
C SER A 213 6.63 17.06 16.63
N GLN A 214 5.83 17.40 15.60
CA GLN A 214 5.07 18.66 15.57
C GLN A 214 3.98 18.70 16.65
N VAL A 215 3.28 17.59 16.85
CA VAL A 215 2.26 17.47 17.91
C VAL A 215 2.89 17.65 19.29
N VAL A 216 4.00 16.97 19.57
CA VAL A 216 4.75 17.09 20.84
C VAL A 216 5.21 18.53 21.06
N LYS A 217 5.84 19.16 20.06
CA LYS A 217 6.27 20.57 20.13
C LYS A 217 5.12 21.53 20.40
N SER A 218 3.95 21.29 19.80
CA SER A 218 2.76 22.14 20.02
C SER A 218 2.26 22.12 21.47
N LEU A 219 2.61 21.08 22.23
CA LEU A 219 2.23 20.91 23.64
C LEU A 219 3.29 21.44 24.62
N GLU A 220 4.55 21.59 24.18
CA GLU A 220 5.66 22.08 25.01
C GLU A 220 5.65 23.62 25.18
N GLY A 221 4.98 24.35 24.28
CA GLY A 221 4.84 25.81 24.34
C GLY A 221 3.85 26.25 25.42
N LYS A 222 4.34 26.45 26.66
CA LYS A 222 3.49 26.71 27.84
C LYS A 222 2.72 28.04 27.83
N GLU A 223 3.11 29.03 27.02
CA GLU A 223 2.46 30.35 27.05
C GLU A 223 1.39 30.52 25.96
N ASN A 224 1.52 29.85 24.80
CA ASN A 224 0.55 29.88 23.70
C ASN A 224 0.69 28.62 22.83
N PRO A 225 0.10 27.49 23.20
CA PRO A 225 0.09 26.29 22.36
C PRO A 225 -0.56 26.61 21.00
N SER A 226 0.01 26.08 19.92
CA SER A 226 -0.48 26.37 18.56
C SER A 226 -1.92 25.89 18.39
N ASN A 227 -2.78 26.73 17.79
CA ASN A 227 -4.13 26.31 17.40
C ASN A 227 -4.06 25.14 16.39
N ILE A 228 -5.19 24.46 16.21
CA ILE A 228 -5.26 23.25 15.37
C ILE A 228 -4.85 23.51 13.92
N ALA A 229 -5.15 24.70 13.38
CA ALA A 229 -4.85 25.03 12.00
C ALA A 229 -3.35 25.28 11.78
N ALA A 230 -2.68 25.98 12.70
CA ALA A 230 -1.22 26.14 12.68
C ALA A 230 -0.50 24.80 12.84
N LEU A 231 -0.98 23.94 13.76
CA LEU A 231 -0.44 22.59 13.94
C LEU A 231 -0.62 21.73 12.69
N THR A 232 -1.81 21.71 12.08
CA THR A 232 -2.05 20.95 10.86
C THR A 232 -1.13 21.40 9.73
N ARG A 233 -0.93 22.71 9.53
CA ARG A 233 0.05 23.21 8.54
C ARG A 233 1.47 22.70 8.83
N ALA A 234 1.89 22.73 10.09
CA ALA A 234 3.19 22.21 10.50
C ALA A 234 3.33 20.70 10.21
N CYS A 235 2.26 19.93 10.41
CA CYS A 235 2.21 18.50 10.09
C CYS A 235 2.21 18.21 8.58
N ILE A 236 1.55 19.05 7.76
CA ILE A 236 1.54 18.96 6.29
C ILE A 236 2.97 19.22 5.77
N GLY A 237 3.62 20.27 6.27
CA GLY A 237 4.93 20.72 5.83
C GLY A 237 4.88 21.43 4.48
N SER A 238 5.99 22.06 4.06
CA SER A 238 6.05 22.84 2.81
C SER A 238 6.17 22.00 1.54
N ALA A 239 6.50 20.71 1.68
CA ALA A 239 6.83 19.84 0.55
C ALA A 239 5.62 19.07 -0.02
N THR A 240 4.45 19.12 0.62
CA THR A 240 3.28 18.33 0.20
C THR A 240 2.21 19.23 -0.43
N SER A 241 1.49 18.72 -1.42
CA SER A 241 0.35 19.41 -2.06
C SER A 241 -0.94 19.32 -1.24
N VAL A 242 -0.91 18.67 -0.07
CA VAL A 242 -2.09 18.49 0.78
C VAL A 242 -2.56 19.83 1.30
N LYS A 243 -3.82 20.16 1.02
CA LYS A 243 -4.46 21.34 1.58
C LYS A 243 -5.14 21.00 2.91
N PRO A 244 -5.18 21.93 3.87
CA PRO A 244 -5.89 21.70 5.13
C PRO A 244 -7.40 21.58 4.89
N THR A 245 -7.99 20.49 5.36
CA THR A 245 -9.44 20.24 5.36
C THR A 245 -9.95 20.12 6.79
N ALA A 246 -11.27 20.29 6.99
CA ALA A 246 -11.88 20.11 8.32
C ALA A 246 -11.66 18.68 8.86
N ALA A 247 -11.78 17.67 7.98
CA ALA A 247 -11.54 16.27 8.35
C ALA A 247 -10.08 16.03 8.78
N LEU A 248 -9.11 16.71 8.14
CA LEU A 248 -7.71 16.66 8.58
C LEU A 248 -7.51 17.34 9.94
N TYR A 249 -8.17 18.47 10.21
CA TYR A 249 -8.13 19.09 11.54
C TYR A 249 -8.64 18.14 12.62
N GLN A 250 -9.77 17.46 12.38
CA GLN A 250 -10.30 16.45 13.30
C GLN A 250 -9.29 15.33 13.55
N ARG A 251 -8.63 14.82 12.51
CA ARG A 251 -7.58 13.79 12.67
C ARG A 251 -6.41 14.27 13.50
N ILE A 252 -5.89 15.47 13.23
CA ILE A 252 -4.77 16.02 14.00
C ILE A 252 -5.18 16.27 15.45
N ALA A 253 -6.42 16.72 15.71
CA ALA A 253 -6.96 16.88 17.05
C ALA A 253 -7.02 15.54 17.81
N ILE A 254 -7.43 14.45 17.14
CA ILE A 254 -7.41 13.11 17.74
C ILE A 254 -5.97 12.69 18.10
N ILE A 255 -5.01 12.86 17.19
CA ILE A 255 -3.59 12.55 17.42
C ILE A 255 -3.06 13.38 18.60
N ARG A 256 -3.37 14.68 18.65
CA ARG A 256 -3.00 15.56 19.77
C ARG A 256 -3.64 15.14 21.08
N SER A 257 -4.91 14.74 21.08
CA SER A 257 -5.58 14.24 22.29
C SER A 257 -4.93 12.97 22.86
N VAL A 258 -4.37 12.11 22.00
CA VAL A 258 -3.60 10.93 22.42
C VAL A 258 -2.25 11.35 22.96
N ALA A 259 -1.60 12.35 22.36
CA ALA A 259 -0.34 12.90 22.88
C ALA A 259 -0.51 13.47 24.29
N VAL A 260 -1.54 14.30 24.52
CA VAL A 260 -1.84 14.90 25.83
C VAL A 260 -1.99 13.82 26.91
N LYS A 261 -2.88 12.85 26.70
CA LYS A 261 -3.12 11.76 27.67
C LYS A 261 -1.87 10.95 28.00
N ASN A 262 -0.97 10.78 27.04
CA ASN A 262 0.25 10.00 27.22
C ASN A 262 1.44 10.82 27.71
N MET A 263 1.47 12.14 27.48
CA MET A 263 2.44 13.05 28.09
C MET A 263 2.17 13.21 29.58
N ASP A 264 0.90 13.37 29.96
CA ASP A 264 0.47 13.40 31.37
C ASP A 264 0.85 12.08 32.10
N ALA A 265 0.79 10.95 31.39
CA ALA A 265 1.24 9.65 31.89
C ALA A 265 2.77 9.45 31.86
N ALA A 266 3.49 10.04 30.90
CA ALA A 266 4.95 9.94 30.79
C ALA A 266 5.66 10.71 31.91
N THR A 267 5.06 11.79 32.42
CA THR A 267 5.48 12.46 33.66
C THR A 267 5.29 11.60 34.92
N ALA A 268 4.52 10.51 34.87
CA ALA A 268 4.25 9.68 36.04
C ALA A 268 5.21 8.50 36.24
N THR A 269 5.91 7.98 35.20
CA THR A 269 6.66 6.70 35.38
C THR A 269 7.89 6.43 34.50
N SER A 270 8.30 7.26 33.54
CA SER A 270 9.40 6.85 32.64
C SER A 270 10.77 7.36 33.10
N LYS A 271 11.55 6.49 33.77
CA LYS A 271 13.01 6.68 33.92
C LYS A 271 13.69 6.61 32.54
N PRO A 272 14.74 7.41 32.28
CA PRO A 272 15.52 7.28 31.05
C PRO A 272 16.33 5.97 31.10
N GLY A 273 16.18 5.10 30.11
CA GLY A 273 17.04 3.92 29.92
C GLY A 273 16.34 2.56 29.82
N GLU A 274 15.01 2.50 29.99
CA GLU A 274 14.26 1.27 29.73
C GLU A 274 13.69 1.31 28.30
N ASP A 275 13.84 0.22 27.55
CA ASP A 275 13.48 0.02 26.14
C ASP A 275 12.03 0.43 25.81
N SER A 276 11.78 1.73 25.73
CA SER A 276 10.50 2.33 25.42
C SER A 276 10.23 2.11 23.93
N LYS A 277 9.73 0.92 23.61
CA LYS A 277 9.06 0.65 22.33
C LYS A 277 8.03 1.77 22.15
N ASP A 278 8.25 2.66 21.19
CA ASP A 278 7.38 3.81 20.94
C ASP A 278 5.90 3.37 20.85
N LYS A 279 5.15 3.58 21.93
CA LYS A 279 3.74 3.18 22.05
C LYS A 279 2.80 4.22 21.45
N PHE A 280 3.30 5.38 21.03
CA PHE A 280 2.45 6.49 20.59
C PHE A 280 1.49 6.10 19.46
N TRP A 281 2.04 5.64 18.33
CA TRP A 281 1.22 5.23 17.17
C TRP A 281 0.31 4.03 17.45
N PRO A 282 0.77 2.96 18.14
CA PRO A 282 -0.13 1.91 18.61
C PRO A 282 -1.33 2.42 19.43
N LEU A 283 -1.15 3.44 20.27
CA LEU A 283 -2.24 4.01 21.07
C LEU A 283 -3.20 4.85 20.22
N VAL A 284 -2.69 5.57 19.21
CA VAL A 284 -3.54 6.26 18.22
C VAL A 284 -4.40 5.23 17.48
N ASP A 285 -3.77 4.19 16.94
CA ASP A 285 -4.46 3.14 16.17
C ASP A 285 -5.47 2.39 17.04
N GLN A 286 -5.11 2.04 18.28
CA GLN A 286 -6.02 1.41 19.23
C GLN A 286 -7.24 2.28 19.52
N ARG A 287 -7.06 3.60 19.74
CA ARG A 287 -8.18 4.50 20.00
C ARG A 287 -9.13 4.59 18.82
N LEU A 288 -8.59 4.70 17.60
CA LEU A 288 -9.40 4.72 16.39
C LEU A 288 -10.16 3.42 16.19
N GLU A 289 -9.49 2.29 16.43
CA GLU A 289 -10.10 0.97 16.34
C GLU A 289 -11.21 0.77 17.38
N THR A 290 -10.98 1.15 18.63
CA THR A 290 -12.00 1.11 19.68
C THR A 290 -13.22 1.91 19.28
N TRP A 291 -13.04 3.14 18.80
CA TRP A 291 -14.15 3.97 18.35
C TRP A 291 -14.92 3.36 17.19
N ARG A 292 -14.25 2.79 16.19
CA ARG A 292 -14.93 2.10 15.07
C ARG A 292 -15.75 0.89 15.54
N LYS A 293 -15.23 0.14 16.52
CA LYS A 293 -15.93 -1.03 17.07
C LYS A 293 -17.08 -0.65 18.00
N SER A 294 -16.95 0.42 18.77
CA SER A 294 -17.91 0.80 19.80
C SER A 294 -18.99 1.77 19.30
N LEU A 295 -18.75 2.50 18.21
CA LEU A 295 -19.66 3.51 17.67
C LEU A 295 -20.20 3.03 16.31
N THR A 296 -21.15 2.09 16.36
CA THR A 296 -21.75 1.47 15.17
C THR A 296 -22.94 2.24 14.62
N ALA A 297 -23.55 3.13 15.41
CA ALA A 297 -24.68 3.93 14.96
C ALA A 297 -24.25 4.91 13.84
N PRO A 298 -25.09 5.13 12.80
CA PRO A 298 -24.79 6.06 11.72
C PRO A 298 -24.35 7.43 12.24
N GLY A 299 -23.21 7.92 11.74
CA GLY A 299 -22.65 9.23 12.13
C GLY A 299 -22.08 9.32 13.55
N ALA A 300 -22.17 8.28 14.40
CA ALA A 300 -21.65 8.33 15.76
C ALA A 300 -20.11 8.46 15.80
N LEU A 301 -19.42 7.79 14.87
CA LEU A 301 -17.97 7.90 14.73
C LEU A 301 -17.54 9.32 14.36
N GLN A 302 -18.20 9.91 13.35
CA GLN A 302 -17.98 11.28 12.91
C GLN A 302 -18.32 12.27 14.03
N GLY A 303 -19.40 12.03 14.78
CA GLY A 303 -19.75 12.82 15.97
C GLY A 303 -18.66 12.80 17.05
N MET A 304 -18.01 11.64 17.27
CA MET A 304 -16.89 11.55 18.20
C MET A 304 -15.63 12.30 17.70
N TYR A 305 -15.39 12.30 16.39
CA TYR A 305 -14.29 13.06 15.78
C TYR A 305 -14.53 14.56 15.91
N ALA A 306 -15.75 15.02 15.62
CA ALA A 306 -16.16 16.41 15.80
C ALA A 306 -16.05 16.85 17.26
N LYS A 307 -16.56 16.05 18.20
CA LYS A 307 -16.43 16.32 19.64
C LYS A 307 -14.97 16.48 20.07
N THR A 308 -14.09 15.59 19.61
CA THR A 308 -12.65 15.66 19.94
C THR A 308 -12.00 16.92 19.38
N TYR A 309 -12.44 17.36 18.20
CA TYR A 309 -12.02 18.62 17.61
C TYR A 309 -12.53 19.83 18.39
N ASP A 310 -13.79 19.84 18.82
CA ASP A 310 -14.37 20.94 19.59
C ASP A 310 -13.69 21.09 20.96
N GLU A 311 -13.39 19.97 21.63
CA GLU A 311 -12.59 19.96 22.87
C GLU A 311 -11.19 20.56 22.66
N ASP A 312 -10.58 20.25 21.51
CA ASP A 312 -9.28 20.73 21.12
C ASP A 312 -9.29 22.24 20.79
N VAL A 313 -10.31 22.73 20.08
CA VAL A 313 -10.55 24.16 19.83
C VAL A 313 -10.82 24.92 21.13
N ALA A 314 -11.64 24.37 22.02
CA ALA A 314 -11.94 25.00 23.32
C ALA A 314 -10.69 25.16 24.18
N LYS A 315 -9.73 24.23 24.07
CA LYS A 315 -8.49 24.24 24.85
C LYS A 315 -7.36 25.06 24.22
N TYR A 316 -7.21 25.02 22.90
CA TYR A 316 -6.05 25.55 22.18
C TYR A 316 -6.37 26.72 21.23
N GLY A 317 -7.63 27.15 21.20
CA GLY A 317 -8.10 28.24 20.35
C GLY A 317 -8.60 27.78 18.99
N ALA A 318 -9.49 28.60 18.41
CA ALA A 318 -10.03 28.39 17.08
C ALA A 318 -8.96 28.60 15.98
N PRO A 319 -9.14 28.00 14.79
CA PRO A 319 -8.36 28.35 13.61
C PRO A 319 -8.35 29.86 13.35
N ASP A 320 -7.17 30.43 13.10
CA ASP A 320 -7.09 31.82 12.65
C ASP A 320 -7.79 31.99 11.31
N ALA A 321 -8.52 33.10 11.13
CA ALA A 321 -9.26 33.42 9.90
C ALA A 321 -8.37 33.43 8.64
N GLY A 322 -7.04 33.59 8.78
CA GLY A 322 -6.06 33.53 7.70
C GLY A 322 -5.70 32.11 7.23
N ILE A 323 -6.29 31.05 7.81
CA ILE A 323 -6.09 29.66 7.39
C ILE A 323 -7.37 29.13 6.73
N ALA A 324 -7.49 29.35 5.43
CA ALA A 324 -8.61 28.86 4.64
C ALA A 324 -8.67 27.32 4.68
N VAL A 325 -9.80 26.79 5.12
CA VAL A 325 -10.14 25.36 5.05
C VAL A 325 -10.59 25.07 3.62
N THR A 326 -9.99 24.06 3.00
CA THR A 326 -10.40 23.59 1.67
C THR A 326 -11.63 22.69 1.81
N ALA A 327 -12.69 23.00 1.06
CA ALA A 327 -13.88 22.15 1.01
C ALA A 327 -13.54 20.82 0.32
N MET A 328 -14.20 19.72 0.71
CA MET A 328 -13.89 18.39 0.19
C MET A 328 -14.05 18.30 -1.34
N LYS A 329 -15.03 19.01 -1.90
CA LYS A 329 -15.23 19.12 -3.36
C LYS A 329 -14.06 19.78 -4.12
N ASP A 330 -13.25 20.57 -3.43
CA ASP A 330 -12.11 21.30 -4.01
C ASP A 330 -10.77 20.58 -3.77
N VAL A 331 -10.81 19.39 -3.14
CA VAL A 331 -9.66 18.50 -2.97
C VAL A 331 -9.42 17.76 -4.28
N GLU A 332 -8.16 17.66 -4.69
CA GLU A 332 -7.79 16.96 -5.92
C GLU A 332 -8.27 15.50 -5.90
N SER A 333 -8.90 15.05 -6.99
CA SER A 333 -9.59 13.75 -7.06
C SER A 333 -8.71 12.56 -6.69
N TRP A 334 -7.43 12.59 -7.06
CA TRP A 334 -6.47 11.52 -6.75
C TRP A 334 -6.17 11.43 -5.24
N LEU A 335 -6.24 12.53 -4.48
CA LEU A 335 -6.12 12.53 -3.03
C LEU A 335 -7.35 11.86 -2.37
N VAL A 336 -8.53 12.08 -2.95
CA VAL A 336 -9.78 11.43 -2.52
C VAL A 336 -9.69 9.93 -2.80
N THR A 337 -9.26 9.52 -3.99
CA THR A 337 -9.04 8.11 -4.34
C THR A 337 -8.03 7.44 -3.40
N LEU A 338 -6.90 8.11 -3.13
CA LEU A 338 -5.89 7.59 -2.21
C LEU A 338 -6.44 7.48 -0.79
N SER A 339 -7.23 8.46 -0.33
CA SER A 339 -7.84 8.44 0.99
C SER A 339 -8.86 7.30 1.15
N GLY A 340 -9.69 7.03 0.14
CA GLY A 340 -10.61 5.90 0.13
C GLY A 340 -9.91 4.54 0.13
N ALA A 341 -8.73 4.43 -0.48
CA ALA A 341 -7.92 3.20 -0.41
C ALA A 341 -7.39 2.88 1.01
N MET A 342 -7.39 3.88 1.91
CA MET A 342 -6.92 3.74 3.29
C MET A 342 -8.02 3.36 4.28
N GLU A 343 -9.27 3.37 3.83
CA GLU A 343 -10.46 2.97 4.59
C GLU A 343 -10.69 1.45 4.56
N LYS A 344 -10.36 0.83 3.41
CA LYS A 344 -10.41 -0.61 3.18
C LYS A 344 -9.43 -1.35 4.11
#